data_AF-A0A9N8PCH5-F1
#
_entry.id   AF-A0A9N8PCH5-F1
#
_cell.length_a   1.000
_cell.length_b   1.000
_cell.length_c   1.000
_cell.angle_alpha   90.00
_cell.angle_beta   90.00
_cell.angle_gamma   90.00
#
_symmetry.space_group_name_H-M   'P 1'
#
loop_
_entity.id
_entity.type
_entity.pdbx_description
1 polymer ?
#
loop_
_entity_poly.entity_id
_entity_poly.type
_entity_poly.pdbx_seq_one_letter_code
_entity_poly.pdbx_strand_id
1 'polypeptide(L)'
;MASNPFNSAENTNPGAKQEKMNVHRQMMENKLRENEGNPTNAYVSPSDAIMSPASQKLSGFKQRQMNKSNPVKPRTLFAKTAASKPEEEAAETKTEDA
;
A
#
# COMPACT_ATOMS: atom_id res chain seq x y z
N MET A 1 -8.08 -37.39 19.99
CA MET A 1 -7.26 -36.92 18.84
C MET A 1 -8.24 -36.40 17.79
N ALA A 2 -8.34 -35.09 17.61
CA ALA A 2 -9.19 -34.49 16.58
C ALA A 2 -8.49 -34.62 15.22
N SER A 3 -9.17 -35.21 14.23
CA SER A 3 -8.67 -35.34 12.87
C SER A 3 -8.67 -33.97 12.17
N ASN A 4 -7.57 -33.65 11.48
CA ASN A 4 -7.40 -32.39 10.76
C ASN A 4 -8.36 -32.33 9.55
N PRO A 5 -9.18 -31.28 9.40
CA PRO A 5 -10.18 -31.16 8.33
C PRO A 5 -9.56 -30.90 6.94
N PHE A 6 -8.25 -30.63 6.86
CA PHE A 6 -7.55 -30.41 5.60
C PHE A 6 -7.20 -31.72 4.86
N ASN A 7 -7.33 -32.88 5.52
CA ASN A 7 -7.05 -34.18 4.89
C ASN A 7 -8.29 -34.76 4.19
N SER A 8 -9.10 -33.89 3.56
CA SER A 8 -10.22 -34.34 2.73
C SER A 8 -9.66 -34.80 1.39
N ALA A 9 -9.72 -36.11 1.16
CA ALA A 9 -9.29 -36.75 -0.08
C ALA A 9 -9.74 -35.95 -1.31
N GLU A 10 -8.79 -35.29 -1.99
CA GLU A 10 -9.05 -34.66 -3.27
C GLU A 10 -9.39 -35.75 -4.28
N ASN A 11 -10.58 -35.68 -4.85
CA ASN A 11 -10.95 -36.48 -6.01
C ASN A 11 -9.96 -36.17 -7.15
N THR A 12 -9.16 -37.17 -7.54
CA THR A 12 -8.00 -37.05 -8.46
C THR A 12 -8.40 -36.90 -9.93
N ASN A 13 -9.67 -36.66 -10.23
CA ASN A 13 -10.12 -36.46 -11.61
C ASN A 13 -9.62 -35.09 -12.14
N PRO A 14 -8.69 -35.05 -13.10
CA PRO A 14 -8.05 -33.82 -13.55
C PRO A 14 -9.04 -32.83 -14.19
N GLY A 15 -10.09 -33.32 -14.85
CA GLY A 15 -11.13 -32.47 -15.46
C GLY A 15 -11.96 -31.71 -14.41
N ALA A 16 -12.35 -32.38 -13.34
CA ALA A 16 -13.12 -31.76 -12.25
C ALA A 16 -12.27 -30.77 -11.43
N LYS A 17 -10.95 -30.98 -11.32
CA LYS A 17 -10.03 -30.01 -10.72
C LYS A 17 -9.88 -28.76 -11.60
N GLN A 18 -9.72 -28.93 -12.91
CA GLN A 18 -9.63 -27.82 -13.86
C GLN A 18 -10.89 -26.96 -13.87
N GLU A 19 -12.07 -27.58 -13.87
CA GLU A 19 -13.36 -26.89 -13.82
C GLU A 19 -13.51 -26.06 -12.53
N LYS A 20 -13.20 -26.63 -11.36
CA LYS A 20 -13.21 -25.90 -10.08
C LYS A 20 -12.23 -24.73 -10.07
N MET A 21 -11.04 -24.91 -10.64
CA MET A 21 -10.04 -23.86 -10.75
C MET A 21 -10.47 -22.74 -11.71
N ASN A 22 -11.19 -23.07 -12.78
CA ASN A 22 -11.74 -22.09 -13.71
C ASN A 22 -12.87 -21.27 -13.07
N VAL A 23 -13.75 -21.91 -12.30
CA VAL A 23 -14.78 -21.22 -11.51
C VAL A 23 -14.13 -20.27 -10.49
N HIS A 24 -13.08 -20.71 -9.80
CA HIS A 24 -12.34 -19.87 -8.86
C HIS A 24 -11.69 -18.65 -9.55
N ARG A 25 -11.10 -18.86 -10.73
CA ARG A 25 -10.54 -17.78 -11.56
C ARG A 25 -11.61 -16.76 -11.94
N GLN A 26 -12.76 -17.21 -12.42
CA GLN A 26 -13.88 -16.34 -12.81
C GLN A 26 -14.41 -15.53 -11.62
N MET A 27 -14.53 -16.13 -10.43
CA MET A 27 -14.92 -15.42 -9.22
C MET A 27 -13.91 -14.34 -8.81
N MET A 28 -12.61 -14.62 -8.94
CA MET A 28 -11.56 -13.63 -8.66
C MET A 28 -11.58 -12.49 -9.68
N GLU A 29 -11.72 -12.80 -10.97
CA GLU A 29 -11.83 -11.79 -12.03
C GLU A 29 -13.04 -10.86 -11.82
N ASN A 30 -14.18 -11.40 -11.41
CA ASN A 30 -15.37 -10.60 -11.09
C ASN A 30 -15.13 -9.66 -9.89
N LYS A 31 -14.46 -10.13 -8.83
CA LYS A 31 -14.12 -9.32 -7.66
C LYS A 31 -13.10 -8.23 -7.96
N LEU A 32 -12.13 -8.50 -8.86
CA LEU A 32 -11.18 -7.48 -9.31
C LEU A 32 -11.88 -6.39 -10.11
N ARG A 33 -12.72 -6.77 -11.08
CA ARG A 33 -13.52 -5.83 -11.89
C ARG A 33 -14.47 -4.97 -11.06
N GLU A 34 -15.04 -5.52 -9.98
CA GLU A 34 -15.90 -4.78 -9.06
C GLU A 34 -15.11 -3.74 -8.25
N ASN A 35 -13.83 -4.01 -7.97
CA ASN A 35 -12.94 -3.09 -7.25
C ASN A 35 -12.17 -2.10 -8.17
N GLU A 36 -12.25 -2.25 -9.50
CA GLU A 36 -11.51 -1.42 -10.48
C GLU A 36 -11.94 0.06 -10.55
N GLY A 37 -12.87 0.51 -9.71
CA GLY A 37 -13.34 1.90 -9.69
C GLY A 37 -13.31 2.59 -8.32
N ASN A 38 -13.03 1.88 -7.21
CA ASN A 38 -13.09 2.49 -5.88
C ASN A 38 -12.11 1.84 -4.89
N PRO A 39 -10.86 2.33 -4.77
CA PRO A 39 -9.82 1.73 -3.92
C PRO A 39 -10.14 1.81 -2.42
N THR A 40 -11.16 2.58 -2.03
CA THR A 40 -11.57 2.80 -0.63
C THR A 40 -12.39 1.66 -0.03
N ASN A 41 -12.96 0.78 -0.87
CA ASN A 41 -13.77 -0.37 -0.44
C ASN A 41 -12.99 -1.70 -0.40
N ALA A 42 -11.70 -1.68 -0.75
CA ALA A 42 -10.86 -2.87 -0.67
C ALA A 42 -10.61 -3.23 0.80
N TYR A 43 -10.95 -4.45 1.19
CA TYR A 43 -10.60 -4.96 2.52
C TYR A 43 -9.07 -4.97 2.67
N VAL A 44 -8.56 -4.19 3.63
CA VAL A 44 -7.14 -4.15 3.97
C VAL A 44 -6.91 -5.07 5.16
N SER A 45 -6.09 -6.11 4.98
CA SER A 45 -5.72 -7.02 6.06
C SER A 45 -4.69 -6.36 6.98
N PRO A 46 -4.74 -6.59 8.31
CA PRO A 46 -3.66 -6.18 9.22
C PRO A 46 -2.27 -6.68 8.79
N SER A 47 -2.22 -7.77 8.02
CA SER A 47 -0.99 -8.33 7.48
C SER A 47 -0.44 -7.58 6.26
N ASP A 48 -1.26 -6.81 5.53
CA ASP A 48 -0.83 -6.15 4.29
C ASP A 48 0.22 -5.07 4.55
N ALA A 49 0.21 -4.50 5.76
CA ALA A 49 1.24 -3.55 6.21
C ALA A 49 2.54 -4.24 6.68
N ILE A 50 2.53 -5.56 6.89
CA ILE A 50 3.66 -6.29 7.46
C ILE A 50 4.55 -6.82 6.33
N MET A 51 5.72 -6.20 6.18
CA MET A 51 6.75 -6.66 5.25
C MET A 51 7.52 -7.87 5.80
N SER A 52 8.04 -8.73 4.92
CA SER A 52 8.95 -9.80 5.33
C SER A 52 10.23 -9.24 5.99
N PRO A 53 10.90 -10.00 6.87
CA PRO A 53 12.16 -9.55 7.49
C PRO A 53 13.23 -9.14 6.47
N ALA A 54 13.27 -9.77 5.30
CA ALA A 54 14.21 -9.44 4.23
C ALA A 54 13.81 -8.13 3.52
N SER A 55 12.53 -7.99 3.16
CA SER A 55 12.00 -6.80 2.50
C SER A 55 12.16 -5.54 3.36
N GLN A 56 11.96 -5.67 4.69
CA GLN A 56 12.15 -4.59 5.65
C GLN A 56 13.62 -4.12 5.73
N LYS A 57 14.58 -5.05 5.64
CA LYS A 57 16.01 -4.68 5.59
C LYS A 57 16.36 -3.90 4.32
N LEU A 58 15.87 -4.36 3.17
CA LEU A 58 16.12 -3.70 1.88
C LEU A 58 15.47 -2.32 1.78
N SER A 59 14.26 -2.14 2.31
CA SER A 59 13.58 -0.83 2.32
C SER A 59 14.35 0.18 3.19
N GLY A 60 14.78 -0.23 4.38
CA GLY A 60 15.59 0.60 5.27
C GLY A 60 16.96 0.96 4.65
N PHE A 61 17.61 0.03 3.95
CA PHE A 61 18.86 0.29 3.24
C PHE A 61 18.66 1.34 2.12
N LYS A 62 17.62 1.16 1.29
CA LYS A 62 17.27 2.10 0.22
C LYS A 62 17.00 3.50 0.75
N GLN A 63 16.22 3.63 1.82
CA GLN A 63 15.92 4.93 2.43
C GLN A 63 17.20 5.66 2.89
N ARG A 64 18.12 4.96 3.54
CA ARG A 64 19.41 5.53 3.97
C ARG A 64 20.29 5.95 2.80
N GLN A 65 20.36 5.10 1.76
CA GLN A 65 21.15 5.41 0.57
C GLN A 65 20.57 6.61 -0.21
N MET A 66 19.25 6.72 -0.33
CA MET A 66 18.61 7.88 -0.94
C MET A 66 18.91 9.16 -0.16
N ASN A 67 18.81 9.13 1.17
CA ASN A 67 19.17 10.26 2.02
C ASN A 67 20.67 10.65 1.92
N LYS A 68 21.55 9.68 1.63
CA LYS A 68 22.99 9.91 1.46
C LYS A 68 23.36 10.44 0.08
N SER A 69 22.67 9.99 -0.97
CA SER A 69 22.95 10.33 -2.37
C SER A 69 22.25 11.60 -2.84
N ASN A 70 21.05 11.87 -2.35
CA ASN A 70 20.32 13.11 -2.61
C ASN A 70 19.94 13.72 -1.26
N PRO A 71 20.76 14.62 -0.69
CA PRO A 71 20.51 15.22 0.62
C PRO A 71 19.28 16.13 0.54
N VAL A 72 18.11 15.54 0.68
CA VAL A 72 16.88 16.28 0.97
C VAL A 72 17.12 16.95 2.32
N LYS A 73 17.30 18.28 2.30
CA LYS A 73 17.53 19.08 3.49
C LYS A 73 16.48 18.70 4.54
N PRO A 74 16.86 18.16 5.71
CA PRO A 74 15.89 17.76 6.71
C PRO A 74 15.08 19.01 7.08
N ARG A 75 13.77 18.98 6.83
CA ARG A 75 12.87 20.07 7.21
C ARG A 75 12.79 20.09 8.73
N THR A 76 13.63 20.89 9.39
CA THR A 76 13.67 20.99 10.85
C THR A 76 12.40 21.68 11.36
N LEU A 77 11.88 21.22 12.50
CA LEU A 77 10.64 21.75 13.09
C LEU A 77 10.78 23.20 13.59
N PHE A 78 12.02 23.68 13.78
CA PHE A 78 12.32 25.02 14.31
C PHE A 78 12.65 26.06 13.25
N ALA A 79 12.65 25.70 11.95
CA ALA A 79 13.02 26.63 10.88
C ALA A 79 12.08 27.83 10.76
N LYS A 80 10.80 27.68 11.13
CA LYS A 80 9.80 28.75 11.05
C LYS A 80 9.95 29.83 12.13
N THR A 81 10.60 29.56 13.25
CA THR A 81 10.72 30.52 14.37
C THR A 81 12.03 31.31 14.35
N ALA A 82 13.07 30.83 13.65
CA ALA A 82 14.34 31.54 13.52
C ALA A 82 14.34 32.58 12.38
N ALA A 83 13.40 32.49 11.44
CA ALA A 83 13.34 33.36 10.25
C ALA A 83 12.36 34.53 10.37
N SER A 84 11.55 34.61 11.43
CA SER A 84 10.66 35.76 11.65
C SER A 84 11.42 36.89 12.34
N LYS A 85 12.11 37.73 11.54
CA LYS A 85 12.17 39.16 11.87
C LYS A 85 10.78 39.75 11.59
N PRO A 86 10.21 40.57 12.49
CA PRO A 86 8.95 41.24 12.23
C PRO A 86 9.21 42.39 11.26
N GLU A 87 8.94 42.18 9.98
CA GLU A 87 8.65 43.27 9.05
C GLU A 87 7.19 43.10 8.65
N GLU A 88 6.45 44.18 8.87
CA GLU A 88 5.08 44.39 8.45
C GLU A 88 4.90 44.21 6.93
N GLU A 89 3.62 44.04 6.57
CA GLU A 89 2.98 44.54 5.33
C GLU A 89 2.48 43.53 4.27
N ALA A 90 1.23 43.81 3.85
CA ALA A 90 0.49 43.42 2.65
C ALA A 90 -0.01 41.96 2.55
N ALA A 91 -1.26 41.64 2.92
CA ALA A 91 -2.52 41.94 2.23
C ALA A 91 -2.77 41.11 0.94
N GLU A 92 -3.82 40.28 1.03
CA GLU A 92 -4.79 39.88 0.00
C GLU A 92 -4.30 39.17 -1.28
N THR A 93 -4.61 37.88 -1.40
CA THR A 93 -4.74 37.18 -2.69
C THR A 93 -6.22 37.02 -3.06
N LYS A 94 -6.70 37.83 -4.01
CA LYS A 94 -7.85 37.55 -4.88
C LYS A 94 -7.39 37.65 -6.34
N THR A 95 -7.61 36.59 -7.11
CA THR A 95 -7.88 36.51 -8.58
C THR A 95 -7.97 34.99 -8.87
N GLU A 96 -9.14 34.37 -9.09
CA GLU A 96 -10.03 34.46 -10.27
C GLU A 96 -9.31 33.96 -11.54
N ASP A 97 -9.57 32.70 -11.90
CA ASP A 97 -9.22 32.10 -13.20
C ASP A 97 -10.52 31.77 -13.95
N ALA A 98 -10.52 32.16 -15.23
CA ALA A 98 -11.59 32.09 -16.21
C ALA A 98 -11.82 30.69 -16.79
#